data_AF-A0A7L7VTZ8-F1
#
_entry.id   AF-A0A7L7VTZ8-F1
#
_cell.length_a   1.000
_cell.length_b   1.000
_cell.length_c   1.000
_cell.angle_alpha   90.00
_cell.angle_beta   90.00
_cell.angle_gamma   90.00
#
_symmetry.space_group_name_H-M   'P 1'
#
loop_
_entity.id
_entity.type
_entity.pdbx_description
1 polymer ?
#
loop_
_entity_poly.entity_id
_entity_poly.type
_entity_poly.pdbx_seq_one_letter_code
_entity_poly.pdbx_strand_id
1 'polypeptide(L)'
;MGTWANARHENSADAQRVLERAIDQYGAPQGLLSGNSLAFHQLRLGRVGAVEFFLASRGTLPITGPPGKPTTQGKNERSHQTLVRFLDAHRPTNLEQLRARICRYREHYNNRRPH
;
A
#
# COMPACT_ATOMS: atom_id res chain seq x y z
N MET A 1 -7.34 -0.36 9.36
CA MET A 1 -6.63 -0.89 8.18
C MET A 1 -5.37 -0.07 7.92
N GLY A 2 -4.41 -0.56 7.13
CA GLY A 2 -3.12 0.10 6.87
C GLY A 2 -2.10 -0.86 6.27
N THR A 3 -0.80 -0.67 6.54
CA THR A 3 0.27 -1.55 6.02
C THR A 3 0.03 -3.03 6.36
N TRP A 4 0.35 -3.92 5.42
CA TRP A 4 0.11 -5.36 5.49
C TRP A 4 1.20 -6.15 4.75
N ALA A 5 1.41 -7.41 5.12
CA ALA A 5 2.37 -8.32 4.47
C ALA A 5 1.67 -9.57 3.89
N ASN A 6 2.07 -9.93 2.67
CA ASN A 6 1.63 -11.12 1.95
C ASN A 6 2.81 -12.06 1.69
N ALA A 7 2.52 -13.35 1.49
CA ALA A 7 3.54 -14.37 1.27
C ALA A 7 4.19 -14.30 -0.12
N ARG A 8 3.46 -13.75 -1.10
CA ARG A 8 3.89 -13.67 -2.50
C ARG A 8 4.54 -12.32 -2.78
N HIS A 9 5.33 -12.27 -3.84
CA HIS A 9 5.80 -11.01 -4.43
C HIS A 9 4.63 -10.14 -4.90
N GLU A 10 4.93 -8.87 -5.17
CA GLU A 10 3.97 -7.85 -5.60
C GLU A 10 3.07 -8.36 -6.75
N ASN A 11 1.75 -8.31 -6.54
CA ASN A 11 0.76 -8.77 -7.51
C ASN A 11 -0.57 -8.00 -7.36
N SER A 12 -1.34 -7.89 -8.44
CA SER A 12 -2.59 -7.13 -8.46
C SER A 12 -3.67 -7.70 -7.54
N ALA A 13 -3.72 -9.02 -7.34
CA ALA A 13 -4.77 -9.65 -6.52
C ALA A 13 -4.63 -9.28 -5.04
N ASP A 14 -3.41 -9.35 -4.50
CA ASP A 14 -3.14 -8.96 -3.12
C ASP A 14 -3.24 -7.44 -2.93
N ALA A 15 -2.84 -6.65 -3.94
CA ALA A 15 -3.02 -5.20 -3.93
C ALA A 15 -4.51 -4.82 -3.87
N GLN A 16 -5.34 -5.41 -4.73
CA GLN A 16 -6.79 -5.20 -4.75
C GLN A 16 -7.41 -5.59 -3.40
N ARG A 17 -7.07 -6.74 -2.82
CA ARG A 17 -7.60 -7.18 -1.52
C ARG A 17 -7.22 -6.25 -0.36
N VAL A 18 -6.05 -5.61 -0.42
CA VAL A 18 -5.67 -4.59 0.58
C VAL A 18 -6.50 -3.32 0.39
N LEU A 19 -6.69 -2.89 -0.86
CA LEU A 19 -7.49 -1.70 -1.18
C LEU A 19 -8.96 -1.88 -0.83
N GLU A 20 -9.55 -3.03 -1.17
CA GLU A 20 -10.93 -3.40 -0.83
C GLU A 20 -11.19 -3.27 0.67
N ARG A 21 -10.39 -3.96 1.49
CA ARG A 21 -10.50 -3.85 2.95
C ARG A 21 -10.32 -2.41 3.47
N ALA A 22 -9.52 -1.58 2.81
CA ALA A 22 -9.30 -0.20 3.22
C ALA A 22 -10.51 0.68 2.87
N ILE A 23 -11.06 0.50 1.67
CA ILE A 23 -12.26 1.19 1.19
C ILE A 23 -13.47 0.78 2.00
N ASP A 24 -13.63 -0.50 2.35
CA ASP A 24 -14.75 -0.95 3.18
C ASP A 24 -14.69 -0.36 4.60
N GLN A 25 -13.49 -0.11 5.12
CA GLN A 25 -13.32 0.47 6.46
C GLN A 25 -13.43 2.00 6.48
N TYR A 26 -12.95 2.69 5.44
CA TYR A 26 -12.77 4.16 5.46
C TYR A 26 -13.56 4.91 4.37
N GLY A 27 -14.27 4.19 3.50
CA GLY A 27 -14.88 4.74 2.30
C GLY A 27 -13.91 4.86 1.12
N ALA A 28 -14.47 4.98 -0.09
CA ALA A 28 -13.70 5.14 -1.30
C ALA A 28 -13.15 6.57 -1.40
N PRO A 29 -11.83 6.78 -1.60
CA PRO A 29 -11.29 8.11 -1.82
C PRO A 29 -11.62 8.60 -3.23
N GLN A 30 -11.58 9.91 -3.45
CA GLN A 30 -11.73 10.50 -4.78
C GLN A 30 -10.58 10.11 -5.73
N GLY A 31 -9.37 9.94 -5.20
CA GLY A 31 -8.21 9.53 -5.97
C GLY A 31 -7.20 8.74 -5.15
N LEU A 32 -6.51 7.81 -5.81
CA LEU A 32 -5.46 6.99 -5.22
C LEU A 32 -4.14 7.21 -5.95
N LEU A 33 -3.18 7.85 -5.28
CA LEU A 33 -1.82 7.95 -5.78
C LEU A 33 -1.05 6.65 -5.50
N SER A 34 -0.55 6.02 -6.56
CA SER A 34 0.23 4.78 -6.49
C SER A 34 1.51 4.85 -7.35
N GLY A 35 2.41 3.89 -7.14
CA GLY A 35 3.59 3.70 -7.99
C GLY A 35 3.20 3.18 -9.37
N ASN A 36 4.19 3.02 -10.24
CA ASN A 36 4.00 2.58 -11.63
C ASN A 36 4.23 1.07 -11.83
N SER A 37 4.21 0.28 -10.75
CA SER A 37 4.36 -1.17 -10.85
C SER A 37 3.17 -1.81 -11.58
N LEU A 38 3.39 -2.99 -12.14
CA LEU A 38 2.36 -3.74 -12.87
C LEU A 38 1.20 -4.22 -11.98
N ALA A 39 1.37 -4.16 -10.65
CA ALA A 39 0.29 -4.48 -9.73
C ALA A 39 -0.80 -3.40 -9.74
N PHE A 40 -0.42 -2.12 -9.88
CA PHE A 40 -1.31 -0.97 -9.79
C PHE A 40 -1.63 -0.31 -11.12
N HIS A 41 -0.74 -0.39 -12.11
CA HIS A 41 -0.89 0.31 -13.37
C HIS A 41 -0.47 -0.57 -14.56
N GLN A 42 -1.48 -1.17 -15.22
CA GLN A 42 -1.28 -1.94 -16.45
C GLN A 42 -1.71 -1.17 -17.71
N LEU A 43 -2.44 -0.05 -17.58
CA LEU A 43 -2.86 0.80 -18.70
C LEU A 43 -1.70 1.23 -19.60
N ARG A 44 -0.49 1.46 -19.06
CA ARG A 44 0.72 1.74 -19.86
C ARG A 44 1.11 0.63 -20.85
N LEU A 45 0.60 -0.58 -20.65
CA LEU A 45 0.76 -1.73 -21.55
C LEU A 45 -0.47 -1.92 -22.47
N GLY A 46 -1.38 -0.95 -22.52
CA GLY A 46 -2.63 -1.01 -23.29
C GLY A 46 -3.69 -1.95 -22.70
N ARG A 47 -3.60 -2.29 -21.40
CA ARG A 47 -4.53 -3.21 -20.72
C ARG A 47 -5.06 -2.59 -19.45
N VAL A 48 -6.35 -2.74 -19.17
CA VAL A 48 -6.91 -2.36 -17.86
C VAL A 48 -6.56 -3.45 -16.85
N GLY A 49 -5.76 -3.13 -15.84
CA GLY A 49 -5.43 -4.05 -14.76
C GLY A 49 -6.57 -4.23 -13.76
N ALA A 50 -6.54 -5.33 -12.99
CA ALA A 50 -7.57 -5.64 -12.01
C ALA A 50 -7.78 -4.53 -10.96
N VAL A 51 -6.69 -3.92 -10.49
CA VAL A 51 -6.73 -2.80 -9.53
C VAL A 51 -7.36 -1.55 -10.14
N GLU A 52 -7.04 -1.24 -11.40
CA GLU A 52 -7.58 -0.06 -12.10
C GLU A 52 -9.09 -0.20 -12.30
N PHE A 53 -9.54 -1.39 -12.75
CA PHE A 53 -10.95 -1.71 -12.88
C PHE A 53 -11.68 -1.63 -11.53
N PHE A 54 -11.09 -2.22 -10.48
CA PHE A 54 -11.64 -2.16 -9.13
C PHE A 54 -11.81 -0.72 -8.64
N LEU A 55 -10.79 0.12 -8.75
CA LEU A 55 -10.86 1.52 -8.30
C LEU A 55 -11.91 2.32 -9.07
N ALA A 56 -11.98 2.14 -10.39
CA ALA A 56 -13.03 2.76 -11.21
C ALA A 56 -14.44 2.34 -10.76
N SER A 57 -14.64 1.06 -10.43
CA SER A 57 -15.93 0.55 -9.92
C SER A 57 -16.34 1.14 -8.56
N ARG A 58 -15.39 1.69 -7.81
CA ARG A 58 -15.60 2.36 -6.52
C ARG A 58 -15.62 3.89 -6.65
N GLY A 59 -15.58 4.43 -7.86
CA GLY A 59 -15.54 5.88 -8.11
C GLY A 59 -14.22 6.54 -7.72
N THR A 60 -13.14 5.77 -7.58
CA THR A 60 -11.81 6.27 -7.24
C THR A 60 -10.96 6.44 -8.49
N LEU A 61 -10.39 7.62 -8.70
CA LEU A 61 -9.45 7.90 -9.79
C LEU A 61 -8.05 7.32 -9.47
N PRO A 62 -7.53 6.33 -10.23
CA PRO A 62 -6.14 5.92 -10.09
C PRO A 62 -5.21 7.01 -10.63
N ILE A 63 -4.27 7.46 -9.80
CA ILE A 63 -3.24 8.45 -10.16
C ILE A 63 -1.88 7.74 -10.06
N THR A 64 -1.10 7.79 -11.14
CA THR A 64 0.26 7.24 -11.13
C THR A 64 1.29 8.34 -11.05
N GLY A 65 2.25 8.19 -10.14
CA GLY A 65 3.42 9.08 -10.09
C GLY A 65 4.23 9.00 -11.39
N PRO A 66 4.70 10.13 -11.95
CA PRO A 66 5.52 10.11 -13.15
C PRO A 66 6.85 9.39 -12.90
N PRO A 67 7.40 8.69 -13.91
CA PRO A 67 8.66 7.98 -13.78
C PRO A 67 9.79 8.94 -13.38
N GLY A 68 10.68 8.49 -12.49
CA GLY A 68 11.83 9.29 -12.04
C GLY A 68 11.49 10.52 -11.18
N LYS A 69 10.25 10.66 -10.68
CA LYS A 69 9.86 11.76 -9.79
C LYS A 69 9.53 11.27 -8.36
N PRO A 70 10.55 10.93 -7.56
CA PRO A 70 10.38 10.46 -6.18
C PRO A 70 9.70 11.47 -5.25
N THR A 71 9.66 12.76 -5.64
CA THR A 71 9.05 13.84 -4.84
C THR A 71 7.54 13.68 -4.64
N THR A 72 6.84 12.99 -5.54
CA THR A 72 5.38 12.80 -5.44
C THR A 72 4.97 11.78 -4.37
N GLN A 73 5.90 10.91 -3.93
CA GLN A 73 5.62 9.82 -3.00
C GLN A 73 6.39 9.93 -1.68
N GLY A 74 7.02 11.07 -1.40
CA GLY A 74 7.90 11.26 -0.24
C GLY A 74 7.25 10.96 1.11
N LYS A 75 5.93 11.19 1.26
CA LYS A 75 5.20 10.82 2.49
C LYS A 75 5.13 9.30 2.68
N ASN A 76 4.78 8.57 1.62
CA ASN A 76 4.69 7.12 1.68
C ASN A 76 6.08 6.50 1.87
N GLU A 77 7.07 7.01 1.15
CA GLU A 77 8.45 6.55 1.23
C GLU A 77 9.05 6.76 2.64
N ARG A 78 8.83 7.93 3.26
CA ARG A 78 9.26 8.18 4.64
C ARG A 78 8.59 7.23 5.65
N SER A 79 7.31 6.92 5.43
CA SER A 79 6.58 5.95 6.26
C SER A 79 7.18 4.55 6.13
N HIS A 80 7.47 4.11 4.90
CA HIS A 80 8.11 2.82 4.62
C HIS A 80 9.49 2.70 5.27
N GLN A 81 10.33 3.72 5.16
CA GLN A 81 11.66 3.70 5.78
C GLN A 81 11.60 3.50 7.30
N THR A 82 10.63 4.14 7.96
CA THR A 82 10.45 4.00 9.42
C THR A 82 9.97 2.60 9.78
N LEU A 83 9.06 2.03 8.99
CA LEU A 83 8.60 0.65 9.17
C LEU A 83 9.72 -0.37 8.95
N VAL A 84 10.52 -0.22 7.89
CA VAL A 84 11.64 -1.13 7.59
C VAL A 84 12.64 -1.15 8.74
N ARG A 85 13.06 0.03 9.24
CA ARG A 85 13.94 0.13 10.42
C ARG A 85 13.36 -0.57 11.65
N PHE A 86 12.06 -0.42 11.88
CA PHE A 86 11.38 -1.12 12.97
C PHE A 86 11.43 -2.64 12.79
N LEU A 87 11.19 -3.14 11.58
CA LEU A 87 11.23 -4.58 11.30
C LEU A 87 12.65 -5.15 11.40
N ASP A 88 13.67 -4.42 10.91
CA ASP A 88 15.08 -4.81 11.01
C ASP A 88 15.55 -4.95 12.46
N ALA A 89 15.08 -4.07 13.34
CA ALA A 89 15.37 -4.13 14.78
C ALA A 89 14.72 -5.34 15.48
N HIS A 90 13.58 -5.83 14.97
CA HIS A 90 12.81 -6.91 15.60
C HIS A 90 13.00 -8.28 14.96
N ARG A 91 13.52 -8.35 13.73
CA ARG A 91 13.90 -9.58 12.99
C ARG A 91 12.84 -10.70 13.05
N PRO A 92 11.60 -10.47 12.55
CA PRO A 92 10.59 -11.53 12.49
C PRO A 92 11.08 -12.69 11.60
N THR A 93 10.90 -13.93 12.03
CA THR A 93 11.42 -15.11 11.31
C THR A 93 10.41 -15.80 10.41
N ASN A 94 9.13 -15.41 10.51
CA ASN A 94 8.06 -15.94 9.68
C ASN A 94 6.98 -14.88 9.41
N LEU A 95 6.05 -15.20 8.49
CA LEU A 95 5.01 -14.28 8.03
C LEU A 95 4.02 -13.88 9.14
N GLU A 96 3.71 -14.79 10.05
CA GLU A 96 2.80 -14.51 11.17
C GLU A 96 3.42 -13.49 12.12
N GLN A 97 4.68 -13.72 12.52
CA GLN A 97 5.44 -12.77 13.32
C GLN A 97 5.56 -11.42 12.61
N LEU A 98 5.87 -11.41 11.31
CA LEU A 98 5.94 -10.19 10.53
C LEU A 98 4.62 -9.40 10.57
N ARG A 99 3.48 -10.07 10.36
CA ARG A 99 2.15 -9.45 10.44
C ARG A 99 1.87 -8.89 11.83
N ALA A 100 2.16 -9.66 12.89
CA ALA A 100 1.99 -9.20 14.26
C ALA A 100 2.83 -7.94 14.56
N ARG A 101 4.08 -7.90 14.08
CA ARG A 101 4.96 -6.73 14.22
C ARG A 101 4.44 -5.52 13.45
N ILE A 102 3.97 -5.69 12.22
CA ILE A 102 3.34 -4.62 11.43
C ILE A 102 2.09 -4.07 12.14
N CYS A 103 1.24 -4.95 12.69
CA CYS A 103 0.06 -4.53 13.45
C CYS A 103 0.44 -3.69 14.68
N ARG A 104 1.44 -4.13 15.45
CA ARG A 104 1.95 -3.39 16.61
C ARG A 104 2.57 -2.05 16.22
N TYR A 105 3.38 -2.03 15.16
CA TYR A 105 3.95 -0.79 14.63
C TYR A 105 2.86 0.21 14.26
N ARG A 106 1.83 -0.24 13.53
CA ARG A 106 0.73 0.63 13.08
C ARG A 106 -0.05 1.22 14.24
N GLU A 107 -0.32 0.43 15.27
CA GLU A 107 -1.01 0.90 16.48
C GLU A 107 -0.21 2.01 17.18
N HIS A 108 1.11 1.84 17.31
CA HIS A 108 1.98 2.89 17.85
C HIS A 108 2.07 4.11 16.93
N TYR A 109 2.30 3.91 15.62
CA TYR A 109 2.51 4.98 14.65
C TYR A 109 1.28 5.89 14.52
N ASN A 110 0.07 5.32 14.56
CA ASN A 110 -1.16 6.09 14.36
C ASN A 110 -1.71 6.73 15.63
N ASN A 111 -1.45 6.15 16.81
CA ASN A 111 -2.15 6.57 18.04
C ASN A 111 -1.22 7.10 19.14
N ARG A 112 0.10 6.89 19.04
CA ARG A 112 1.05 7.23 20.12
C ARG A 112 2.20 8.13 19.68
N ARG A 113 2.48 8.18 18.37
CA ARG A 113 3.52 9.04 17.82
C ARG A 113 3.02 10.50 17.75
N PRO A 114 3.82 11.50 18.15
CA PRO A 114 3.50 12.90 17.86
C PRO A 114 3.46 13.16 16.35
N HIS A 115 2.41 13.85 15.87
CA HIS A 115 2.15 14.09 14.44
C HIS A 115 2.36 15.54 14.04
#